data_AF-A0A2W4IEY8-F1
#
_entry.id   AF-A0A2W4IEY8-F1
#
_cell.length_a   1.000
_cell.length_b   1.000
_cell.length_c   1.000
_cell.angle_alpha   90.00
_cell.angle_beta   90.00
_cell.angle_gamma   90.00
#
_symmetry.space_group_name_H-M   'P 1'
#
loop_
_entity.id
_entity.type
_entity.pdbx_description
1 polymer ?
#
loop_
_entity_poly.entity_id
_entity_poly.type
_entity_poly.pdbx_seq_one_letter_code
_entity_poly.pdbx_strand_id
1 'polypeptide(L)' 'MSTFGDLVNIEEFEKREQFEKERGKVSFYCKDCKKIVETERPNENGYVFICKICSGKNIAIGTLEGLKSNYKIK' A
#
# COMPACT_ATOMS: atom_id res chain seq x y z
N MET A 1 17.73 -9.88 40.15
CA MET A 1 17.03 -8.62 39.81
C MET A 1 18.00 -7.80 39.01
N SER A 2 17.75 -7.61 37.72
CA SER A 2 18.59 -6.78 36.85
C SER A 2 18.45 -5.33 37.30
N THR A 3 19.52 -4.76 37.84
CA THR A 3 19.59 -3.34 38.21
C THR A 3 19.65 -2.51 36.93
N PHE A 4 18.90 -1.40 36.89
CA PHE A 4 18.75 -0.49 35.74
C PHE A 4 20.07 0.11 35.17
N GLY A 5 21.24 -0.25 35.71
CA GLY A 5 22.56 0.18 35.25
C GLY A 5 23.11 -0.58 34.03
N ASP A 6 22.46 -1.68 33.60
CA ASP A 6 22.87 -2.45 32.40
C ASP A 6 22.23 -1.94 31.10
N LEU A 7 21.52 -0.80 31.14
CA LEU A 7 20.99 -0.16 29.95
C LEU A 7 22.13 0.57 29.23
N VAL A 8 22.80 -0.14 28.33
CA VAL A 8 23.82 0.42 27.43
C VAL A 8 23.17 1.53 26.61
N ASN A 9 23.68 2.75 26.76
CA ASN A 9 23.28 3.90 25.96
C ASN A 9 23.77 3.63 24.53
N ILE A 10 22.87 3.21 23.64
CA ILE A 10 23.21 3.01 22.23
C ILE A 10 23.43 4.41 21.65
N GLU A 11 24.67 4.74 21.32
CA GLU A 11 25.03 5.99 20.65
C GLU A 11 24.25 6.05 19.33
N GLU A 12 23.28 6.96 19.30
CA GLU A 12 22.50 7.42 18.15
C GLU A 12 22.18 6.34 17.10
N PHE A 13 20.93 5.86 17.13
CA PHE A 13 20.33 5.22 15.96
C PHE A 13 20.49 6.16 14.76
N GLU A 14 21.42 5.86 13.86
CA GLU A 14 21.53 6.52 12.57
C GLU A 14 20.17 6.42 11.89
N LYS A 15 19.42 7.52 11.88
CA LYS A 15 18.19 7.61 11.11
C LYS A 15 18.61 7.42 9.67
N ARG A 16 18.30 6.25 9.11
CA ARG A 16 18.43 6.02 7.67
C ARG A 16 17.49 7.02 6.98
N GLU A 17 18.02 8.15 6.52
CA GLU A 17 17.26 9.25 5.90
C GLU A 17 16.70 8.88 4.52
N GLN A 18 17.04 7.70 4.00
CA GLN A 18 16.56 7.27 2.70
C GLN A 18 15.19 6.60 2.81
N PHE A 19 14.17 7.42 3.05
CA PHE A 19 12.82 7.09 2.65
C PHE A 19 12.80 7.06 1.12
N GLU A 20 12.98 5.88 0.53
CA GLU A 20 12.72 5.70 -0.90
C GLU A 20 11.26 6.11 -1.15
N LYS A 21 11.08 7.24 -1.84
CA LYS A 21 9.76 7.81 -2.15
C LYS A 21 8.95 6.85 -3.03
N GLU A 22 9.61 5.91 -3.68
CA GLU A 22 9.04 4.77 -4.40
C GLU A 22 8.55 3.66 -3.47
N ARG A 23 7.95 4.01 -2.32
CA ARG A 23 7.23 3.03 -1.50
C ARG A 23 6.09 2.43 -2.32
N GLY A 24 6.39 1.31 -2.99
CA GLY A 24 5.48 0.38 -3.66
C GLY A 24 4.38 1.04 -4.47
N LYS A 25 4.56 1.17 -5.79
CA LYS A 25 3.52 1.62 -6.73
C LYS A 25 2.14 1.02 -6.37
N VAL A 26 1.29 1.85 -5.78
CA VAL A 26 -0.05 1.45 -5.36
C VAL A 26 -0.86 1.17 -6.63
N SER A 27 -1.42 -0.03 -6.69
CA SER A 27 -2.20 -0.50 -7.81
C SER A 27 -3.62 -0.79 -7.39
N PHE A 28 -4.54 -0.65 -8.33
CA PHE A 28 -5.96 -0.81 -8.11
C PHE A 28 -6.47 -2.00 -8.91
N TYR A 29 -7.10 -2.94 -8.25
CA TYR A 29 -7.71 -4.11 -8.87
C TYR A 29 -9.22 -4.01 -8.78
N CYS A 30 -9.89 -4.03 -9.92
CA CYS A 30 -11.35 -4.08 -9.95
C CYS A 30 -11.81 -5.54 -9.84
N LYS A 31 -12.60 -5.84 -8.82
CA LYS A 31 -13.14 -7.20 -8.59
C LYS A 31 -14.13 -7.62 -9.66
N ASP A 32 -14.87 -6.67 -10.23
CA ASP A 32 -15.84 -6.92 -11.29
C ASP A 32 -15.14 -7.22 -12.63
N CYS A 33 -14.13 -6.43 -13.00
CA CYS A 33 -13.35 -6.63 -14.23
C CYS A 33 -12.31 -7.76 -14.13
N LYS A 34 -11.99 -8.19 -12.90
CA LYS A 34 -10.91 -9.13 -12.56
C LYS A 34 -9.54 -8.75 -13.14
N LYS A 35 -9.26 -7.45 -13.25
CA LYS A 35 -8.03 -6.89 -13.83
C LYS A 35 -7.55 -5.70 -13.01
N ILE A 36 -6.27 -5.40 -13.15
CA ILE A 36 -5.67 -4.17 -12.65
C ILE A 36 -6.13 -3.04 -13.56
N VAL A 37 -6.70 -1.99 -12.98
CA VAL A 37 -7.33 -0.90 -13.72
C VAL A 37 -6.90 0.43 -13.16
N GLU A 38 -7.00 1.47 -13.98
CA GLU A 38 -6.99 2.83 -13.47
C GLU A 38 -8.32 3.15 -12.81
N THR A 39 -8.24 3.96 -11.76
CA THR A 39 -9.42 4.38 -11.01
C THR A 39 -9.48 5.89 -10.93
N GLU A 40 -10.70 6.39 -10.92
CA GLU A 40 -10.98 7.79 -10.68
C GLU A 40 -11.48 7.96 -9.25
N ARG A 41 -11.04 9.05 -8.63
CA ARG A 41 -11.45 9.42 -7.30
C ARG A 41 -12.36 10.65 -7.42
N PRO A 42 -13.69 10.51 -7.34
CA PRO A 42 -14.62 11.63 -7.55
C PRO A 42 -14.54 12.67 -6.43
N ASN A 43 -13.98 12.32 -5.27
CA ASN A 43 -13.76 13.22 -4.15
C ASN A 43 -12.35 12.99 -3.60
N GLU A 44 -11.53 14.03 -3.59
CA GLU A 44 -10.13 13.98 -3.15
C GLU A 44 -9.99 13.48 -1.70
N ASN A 45 -11.00 13.74 -0.86
CA ASN A 45 -11.05 13.30 0.54
C ASN A 45 -11.83 11.99 0.76
N GLY A 46 -12.53 11.48 -0.27
CA GLY A 46 -13.38 10.29 -0.14
C GLY A 46 -12.60 8.99 -0.38
N TYR A 47 -12.86 7.92 0.36
CA TYR A 47 -12.24 6.59 0.11
C TYR A 47 -12.90 5.80 -1.02
N VAL A 48 -13.71 6.47 -1.85
CA VAL A 48 -14.42 5.86 -2.97
C VAL A 48 -13.55 5.98 -4.21
N PHE A 49 -13.21 4.83 -4.78
CA PHE A 49 -12.56 4.73 -6.08
C PHE A 49 -13.57 4.14 -7.06
N ILE A 50 -13.56 4.67 -8.29
CA ILE A 50 -14.44 4.23 -9.38
C ILE A 50 -13.58 3.65 -10.49
N CYS A 51 -13.91 2.45 -10.95
CA CYS A 51 -13.22 1.81 -12.06
C CYS A 51 -13.54 2.55 -13.36
N LYS A 52 -12.53 2.99 -14.12
CA LYS A 52 -12.77 3.66 -15.42
C LYS A 52 -13.42 2.75 -16.47
N ILE A 53 -13.30 1.43 -16.32
CA ILE A 53 -13.77 0.46 -17.33
C ILE A 53 -15.25 0.08 -17.14
N CYS A 54 -15.65 -0.20 -15.89
CA CYS A 54 -17.00 -0.68 -15.59
C CYS A 54 -17.82 0.29 -14.72
N SER A 55 -17.24 1.42 -14.34
CA SER A 55 -17.81 2.38 -13.37
C SER A 55 -18.19 1.76 -12.02
N GLY A 56 -17.67 0.56 -11.74
CA GLY A 56 -17.89 -0.17 -10.49
C GLY A 56 -17.10 0.43 -9.33
N LYS A 57 -17.64 0.29 -8.12
CA LYS A 57 -17.05 0.79 -6.86
C LYS A 57 -16.25 -0.29 -6.11
N ASN A 58 -16.22 -1.53 -6.61
CA ASN A 58 -15.55 -2.66 -5.96
C ASN A 58 -14.08 -2.75 -6.36
N ILE A 59 -13.27 -1.86 -5.79
CA ILE A 59 -11.83 -1.79 -6.06
C ILE A 59 -11.05 -2.25 -4.82
N ALA A 60 -10.09 -3.15 -5.04
CA ALA A 60 -9.09 -3.53 -4.07
C ALA A 60 -7.81 -2.71 -4.30
N ILE A 61 -7.20 -2.24 -3.21
CA ILE A 61 -5.99 -1.42 -3.21
C ILE A 61 -4.85 -2.26 -2.67
N GLY A 62 -3.70 -2.26 -3.33
CA GLY A 62 -2.52 -2.98 -2.86
C GLY A 62 -1.32 -2.78 -3.76
N THR A 63 -0.21 -3.45 -3.45
CA THR A 63 0.94 -3.55 -4.37
C THR A 63 0.61 -4.49 -5.53
N LEU A 64 1.27 -4.31 -6.68
CA LEU A 64 1.10 -5.23 -7.82
C LEU A 64 1.33 -6.69 -7.42
N GLU A 65 2.38 -6.96 -6.65
CA GLU A 65 2.74 -8.30 -6.19
C GLU A 65 1.70 -8.88 -5.22
N GLY A 66 1.20 -8.04 -4.30
CA GLY A 66 0.15 -8.42 -3.36
C GLY A 66 -1.16 -8.74 -4.08
N LEU A 67 -1.54 -7.94 -5.08
CA LEU A 67 -2.74 -8.17 -5.88
C LEU A 67 -2.62 -9.40 -6.77
N LYS A 68 -1.46 -9.62 -7.41
CA LYS A 68 -1.19 -10.83 -8.20
C LYS A 68 -1.28 -12.09 -7.34
N SER A 69 -0.67 -12.05 -6.15
CA SER A 69 -0.70 -13.19 -5.20
C SER A 69 -2.10 -13.47 -4.66
N ASN A 70 -2.84 -12.44 -4.24
CA ASN A 70 -4.17 -12.60 -3.64
C ASN A 70 -5.24 -13.00 -4.65
N TYR A 71 -5.21 -12.43 -5.86
CA TYR A 71 -6.25 -12.66 -6.87
C TYR A 71 -5.83 -13.65 -7.96
N LYS A 72 -4.65 -14.29 -7.83
CA LYS A 72 -4.09 -15.25 -8.82
C LYS A 72 -4.13 -14.70 -10.25
N ILE A 73 -3.79 -13.42 -10.39
CA ILE A 73 -3.75 -12.74 -11.69
C ILE A 73 -2.53 -13.32 -12.42
N LYS A 74 -2.76 -14.10 -13.48
CA LYS A 74 -1.71 -14.62 -14.36
C LYS A 74 -1.01 -13.52 -15.13
#